data_AF-A0A6G8AR79-F1
#
_entry.id   AF-A0A6G8AR79-F1
#
_cell.length_a   1.000
_cell.length_b   1.000
_cell.length_c   1.000
_cell.angle_alpha   90.00
_cell.angle_beta   90.00
_cell.angle_gamma   90.00
#
_symmetry.space_group_name_H-M   'P 1'
#
loop_
_entity.id
_entity.type
_entity.pdbx_description
1 polymer ?
#
loop_
_entity_poly.entity_id
_entity_poly.type
_entity_poly.pdbx_seq_one_letter_code
_entity_poly.pdbx_strand_id
1 'polypeptide(L)'
;MNSFYLLMLLVLIIVVTAIFLTYYMYQLVLIDATSRKIAKPKFWAFLAASSQNGSGLPIYLFKRKGTLSYLSEIEKISVLRIKKKICALLLFDLVVFILAVWIL
;
A
#
# COMPACT_ATOMS: atom_id res chain seq x y z
N MET A 1 27.05 12.73 18.02
CA MET A 1 26.51 11.82 16.99
C MET A 1 26.29 12.64 15.74
N ASN A 2 26.91 12.29 14.60
CA ASN A 2 26.88 13.14 13.41
C ASN A 2 25.46 13.16 12.80
N SER A 3 24.93 14.34 12.45
CA SER A 3 23.56 14.49 11.92
C SER A 3 23.28 13.57 10.73
N PHE A 4 24.32 13.31 9.92
CA PHE A 4 24.30 12.36 8.81
C PHE A 4 23.86 10.93 9.18
N TYR A 5 24.33 10.37 10.30
CA TYR A 5 23.95 9.02 10.72
C TYR A 5 22.49 8.96 11.16
N LEU A 6 21.99 10.05 11.76
CA LEU A 6 20.59 10.18 12.17
C LEU A 6 19.68 10.23 10.94
N LEU A 7 20.05 11.01 9.92
CA LEU A 7 19.31 11.08 8.65
C LEU A 7 19.26 9.71 7.94
N MET A 8 20.36 8.98 7.88
CA MET A 8 20.39 7.62 7.30
C MET A 8 19.43 6.66 8.02
N LEU A 9 19.34 6.76 9.35
CA LEU A 9 18.41 5.96 10.15
C LEU A 9 16.95 6.33 9.86
N LEU A 10 16.63 7.63 9.77
CA LEU A 10 15.27 8.08 9.46
C LEU A 10 14.83 7.65 8.05
N VAL A 11 15.74 7.72 7.07
CA VAL A 11 15.48 7.21 5.71
C VAL A 11 15.20 5.71 5.72
N LEU A 12 15.97 4.93 6.49
CA LEU A 12 15.73 3.49 6.63
C LEU A 12 14.33 3.20 7.21
N ILE A 13 13.90 3.99 8.20
CA ILE A 13 12.55 3.87 8.77
C ILE A 13 11.48 4.14 7.69
N ILE A 14 11.63 5.21 6.91
CA ILE A 14 10.70 5.55 5.81
C ILE A 14 10.63 4.45 4.74
N VAL A 15 11.76 3.82 4.42
CA VAL A 15 11.77 2.71 3.46
C VAL A 15 11.01 1.50 4.03
N VAL A 16 11.22 1.18 5.31
CA VAL A 16 10.54 0.06 5.96
C VAL A 16 9.03 0.30 6.06
N THR A 17 8.59 1.50 6.45
CA THR A 17 7.17 1.88 6.51
C THR A 17 6.52 1.81 5.13
N ALA A 18 7.21 2.26 4.06
CA ALA A 18 6.73 2.17 2.69
C ALA A 18 6.53 0.72 2.22
N ILE A 19 7.39 -0.21 2.62
CA ILE A 19 7.23 -1.65 2.34
C ILE A 19 5.96 -2.19 3.00
N PHE A 20 5.75 -1.88 4.29
CA PHE A 20 4.53 -2.28 5.01
C PHE A 20 3.26 -1.65 4.41
N LEU A 21 3.33 -0.38 4.02
CA LEU A 21 2.24 0.33 3.36
C LEU A 21 1.83 -0.36 2.06
N THR A 22 2.82 -0.72 1.23
CA THR A 22 2.60 -1.47 -0.01
C THR A 22 1.94 -2.82 0.26
N TYR A 23 2.41 -3.54 1.27
CA TYR A 23 1.82 -4.83 1.66
C TYR A 23 0.34 -4.70 2.08
N TYR A 24 0.01 -3.71 2.90
CA TYR A 24 -1.38 -3.49 3.32
C TYR A 24 -2.28 -2.99 2.18
N MET A 25 -1.75 -2.17 1.27
CA MET A 25 -2.46 -1.78 0.04
C MET A 25 -2.76 -2.99 -0.84
N TYR A 26 -1.78 -3.89 -1.01
CA TYR A 26 -1.97 -5.13 -1.76
C TYR A 26 -3.03 -6.04 -1.13
N GLN A 27 -3.07 -6.14 0.20
CA GLN A 27 -4.12 -6.89 0.91
C GLN A 27 -5.53 -6.33 0.63
N LEU A 28 -5.70 -5.00 0.58
CA LEU A 28 -6.97 -4.39 0.18
C LEU A 28 -7.38 -4.77 -1.25
N VAL A 29 -6.41 -4.76 -2.18
CA VAL A 29 -6.64 -5.15 -3.57
C VAL A 29 -7.01 -6.63 -3.70
N LEU A 30 -6.40 -7.51 -2.90
CA LEU A 30 -6.77 -8.93 -2.87
C LEU A 30 -8.20 -9.15 -2.39
N ILE A 31 -8.63 -8.43 -1.35
CA ILE A 31 -10.01 -8.51 -0.85
C ILE A 31 -10.99 -7.96 -1.91
N ASP A 32 -10.70 -6.80 -2.52
CA ASP A 32 -11.55 -6.24 -3.57
C ASP A 32 -11.63 -7.16 -4.81
N ALA A 33 -10.52 -7.72 -5.27
CA ALA A 33 -10.49 -8.68 -6.37
C ALA A 33 -11.32 -9.94 -6.06
N THR A 34 -11.22 -10.46 -4.83
CA THR A 34 -11.98 -11.63 -4.38
C THR A 34 -13.48 -11.32 -4.34
N SER A 35 -13.87 -10.16 -3.80
CA SER A 35 -15.28 -9.72 -3.74
C SER A 35 -15.93 -9.53 -5.11
N ARG A 36 -15.13 -9.26 -6.15
CA ARG A 36 -15.56 -9.05 -7.54
C ARG A 36 -15.35 -10.27 -8.43
N LYS A 37 -14.82 -11.38 -7.90
CA LYS A 37 -14.45 -12.60 -8.64
C LYS A 37 -13.51 -12.33 -9.83
N ILE A 38 -12.64 -11.33 -9.73
CA ILE A 38 -11.63 -11.00 -10.75
C ILE A 38 -10.34 -11.77 -10.43
N ALA A 39 -9.56 -12.09 -11.47
CA ALA A 39 -8.22 -12.64 -11.32
C ALA A 39 -7.38 -11.80 -10.34
N LYS A 40 -6.84 -12.45 -9.30
CA LYS A 40 -6.03 -11.80 -8.27
C LYS A 40 -4.72 -11.30 -8.89
N PRO A 41 -4.36 -10.00 -8.73
CA PRO A 41 -3.09 -9.51 -9.21
C PRO A 41 -1.95 -10.15 -8.41
N LYS A 42 -0.83 -10.47 -9.06
CA LYS A 42 0.38 -10.93 -8.36
C LYS A 42 1.02 -9.77 -7.61
N PHE A 43 1.61 -10.02 -6.44
CA PHE A 43 2.29 -8.99 -5.63
C PHE A 43 3.33 -8.18 -6.45
N TRP A 44 4.19 -8.88 -7.19
CA TRP A 44 5.19 -8.26 -8.05
C TRP A 44 4.60 -7.47 -9.23
N ALA A 45 3.45 -7.92 -9.76
CA ALA A 45 2.75 -7.20 -10.81
C ALA A 45 2.01 -5.96 -10.27
N PHE A 46 1.61 -5.97 -9.00
CA PHE A 46 1.05 -4.81 -8.31
C PHE A 46 2.10 -3.71 -8.12
N LEU A 47 3.33 -4.09 -7.77
CA LEU A 47 4.47 -3.18 -7.64
C LEU A 47 5.02 -2.69 -8.99
N ALA A 48 5.01 -3.54 -10.02
CA ALA A 48 5.49 -3.20 -11.36
C ALA A 48 4.46 -2.37 -12.15
N ALA A 49 3.98 -1.26 -11.57
CA ALA A 49 2.98 -0.36 -12.18
C ALA A 49 3.36 0.19 -13.57
N SER A 50 4.61 0.01 -14.00
CA SER A 50 5.17 0.36 -15.30
C SER A 50 5.70 -0.86 -16.07
N SER A 51 4.80 -1.76 -16.48
CA SER A 51 5.13 -2.82 -17.46
C SER A 51 4.55 -2.45 -18.83
N GLN A 52 5.40 -2.40 -19.86
CA GLN A 52 5.00 -2.12 -21.26
C GLN A 52 3.92 -3.09 -21.79
N ASN A 53 3.79 -4.28 -21.20
CA ASN A 53 2.82 -5.30 -21.61
C ASN A 53 1.45 -5.13 -20.92
N GLY A 54 1.19 -3.99 -20.27
CA GLY A 54 -0.06 -3.68 -19.58
C GLY A 54 -0.28 -4.46 -18.28
N SER A 55 0.54 -5.46 -17.95
CA SER A 55 0.33 -6.30 -16.77
C SER A 55 0.54 -5.54 -15.47
N GLY A 56 -0.40 -5.64 -14.52
CA GLY A 56 -0.24 -5.08 -13.18
C GLY A 56 -1.47 -4.36 -12.61
N LEU A 57 -1.22 -3.43 -11.67
CA LEU A 57 -2.26 -2.63 -11.01
C LEU A 57 -3.19 -1.89 -12.00
N PRO A 58 -2.69 -1.23 -13.07
CA PRO A 58 -3.56 -0.54 -14.03
C PRO A 58 -4.57 -1.46 -14.72
N ILE A 59 -4.14 -2.63 -15.20
CA ILE A 59 -5.03 -3.63 -15.81
C ILE A 59 -6.10 -4.12 -14.82
N TYR A 60 -5.73 -4.33 -13.56
CA TYR A 60 -6.68 -4.70 -12.53
C TYR A 60 -7.74 -3.59 -12.34
N LEU A 61 -7.32 -2.32 -12.27
CA LEU A 61 -8.22 -1.18 -12.14
C LEU A 61 -9.19 -1.04 -13.32
N PHE A 62 -8.73 -1.31 -14.56
CA PHE A 62 -9.61 -1.33 -15.73
C PHE A 62 -10.66 -2.44 -15.65
N LYS A 63 -10.27 -3.67 -15.29
CA LYS A 63 -11.20 -4.80 -15.10
C LYS A 63 -12.21 -4.53 -13.98
N ARG A 64 -11.79 -3.83 -12.93
CA ARG A 64 -12.65 -3.47 -11.78
C ARG A 64 -13.86 -2.62 -12.20
N LYS A 65 -13.70 -1.69 -13.15
CA LYS A 65 -14.74 -0.73 -13.55
C LYS A 65 -16.06 -1.39 -14.00
N GLY A 66 -16.00 -2.59 -14.60
CA GLY A 66 -17.16 -3.31 -15.12
C GLY A 66 -17.74 -4.39 -14.19
N THR A 67 -17.36 -4.43 -12.92
CA THR A 67 -17.75 -5.52 -12.01
C THR A 67 -18.52 -5.03 -10.77
N LEU A 68 -19.50 -5.82 -10.35
CA LEU A 68 -20.21 -5.64 -9.09
C LEU A 68 -19.37 -6.22 -7.94
N SER A 69 -19.29 -5.50 -6.82
CA SER A 69 -18.61 -5.97 -5.61
C SER A 69 -19.59 -6.63 -4.66
N TYR A 70 -19.32 -7.87 -4.28
CA TYR A 70 -20.07 -8.59 -3.24
C TYR A 70 -19.15 -8.78 -2.04
N LEU A 71 -19.23 -7.85 -1.10
CA LEU A 71 -18.40 -7.86 0.10
C LEU A 71 -19.24 -8.29 1.31
N SER A 72 -18.82 -9.37 1.97
CA SER A 72 -19.44 -9.83 3.21
C SER A 72 -19.18 -8.87 4.38
N GLU A 73 -20.00 -8.95 5.43
CA GLU A 73 -19.80 -8.12 6.64
C GLU A 73 -18.45 -8.38 7.31
N ILE A 74 -17.96 -9.63 7.28
CA ILE A 74 -16.65 -10.02 7.82
C ILE A 74 -15.52 -9.34 7.02
N GLU A 75 -15.64 -9.31 5.69
CA GLU A 75 -14.66 -8.65 4.82
C GLU A 75 -14.72 -7.11 4.95
N LYS A 76 -15.89 -6.52 5.20
CA LYS A 76 -15.99 -5.09 5.51
C LYS A 76 -15.19 -4.72 6.76
N ILE A 77 -15.28 -5.54 7.81
CA ILE A 77 -14.52 -5.34 9.05
C ILE A 77 -13.01 -5.48 8.80
N SER A 78 -12.58 -6.46 8.00
CA SER A 78 -11.16 -6.65 7.68
C SER A 78 -10.60 -5.48 6.86
N VAL A 79 -11.36 -4.98 5.87
CA VAL A 79 -11.01 -3.78 5.09
C VAL A 79 -10.88 -2.57 6.00
N LEU A 80 -11.82 -2.34 6.92
CA LEU A 80 -11.74 -1.24 7.88
C LEU A 80 -10.48 -1.34 8.77
N ARG A 81 -10.15 -2.55 9.25
CA ARG A 81 -8.94 -2.79 10.05
C ARG A 81 -7.68 -2.47 9.26
N ILE A 82 -7.59 -2.89 7.99
CA ILE A 82 -6.43 -2.61 7.14
C ILE A 82 -6.35 -1.11 6.83
N LYS A 83 -7.46 -0.43 6.53
CA LYS A 83 -7.51 1.02 6.33
C LYS A 83 -6.99 1.79 7.55
N LYS A 84 -7.36 1.37 8.76
CA LYS A 84 -6.82 1.98 10.00
C LYS A 84 -5.31 1.82 10.11
N LYS A 85 -4.77 0.64 9.78
CA LYS A 85 -3.31 0.39 9.77
C LYS A 85 -2.58 1.25 8.74
N ILE A 86 -3.13 1.37 7.54
CA ILE A 86 -2.61 2.25 6.48
C ILE A 86 -2.59 3.70 6.95
N CYS A 87 -3.69 4.19 7.53
CA CYS A 87 -3.79 5.55 8.02
C CYS A 87 -2.76 5.83 9.14
N ALA A 88 -2.61 4.89 10.07
CA ALA A 88 -1.61 4.98 11.14
C ALA A 88 -0.17 4.99 10.60
N LEU A 89 0.14 4.15 9.60
CA LEU A 89 1.45 4.14 8.95
C LEU A 89 1.74 5.44 8.20
N LEU A 90 0.76 5.99 7.48
CA LEU A 90 0.91 7.25 6.76
C LEU A 90 1.15 8.42 7.72
N LEU A 91 0.43 8.47 8.85
CA LEU A 91 0.66 9.48 9.89
C LEU A 91 2.07 9.35 10.49
N PHE A 92 2.49 8.12 10.80
CA PHE A 92 3.83 7.86 11.32
C PHE A 92 4.92 8.29 10.33
N ASP A 93 4.76 7.93 9.05
CA ASP A 93 5.70 8.28 7.99
C ASP A 93 5.82 9.80 7.79
N LEU A 94 4.68 10.51 7.85
CA LEU A 94 4.63 11.97 7.79
C LEU A 94 5.40 12.61 8.96
N VAL A 95 5.22 12.11 10.19
CA VAL A 95 5.95 12.63 11.36
C VAL A 95 7.45 12.40 11.21
N VAL A 96 7.87 11.21 10.78
CA VAL A 96 9.29 10.89 10.54
C VAL A 96 9.88 11.79 9.46
N PHE A 97 9.13 12.05 8.40
CA PHE A 97 9.53 12.96 7.32
C PHE A 97 9.72 14.40 7.82
N ILE A 98 8.78 14.94 8.61
CA ILE A 98 8.91 16.29 9.19
C ILE A 98 10.15 16.37 10.09
N LEU A 99 10.41 15.34 10.91
CA LEU A 99 11.61 15.28 11.74
C LEU A 99 12.88 15.29 10.90
N ALA A 100 12.93 14.50 9.83
CA ALA A 100 14.08 14.46 8.92
C ALA A 100 14.35 15.83 8.26
N VAL A 101 13.30 16.54 7.85
CA VAL A 101 13.42 17.90 7.28
C VAL A 101 13.89 18.91 8.33
N TRP A 102 13.47 18.78 9.58
CA TRP A 102 13.90 19.69 10.66
C TRP A 102 15.38 19.51 11.05
N ILE A 103 15.93 18.33 10.82
CA ILE A 103 17.33 17.97 11.12
C ILE A 103 18.30 18.40 10.00
N LEU A 104 17.79 18.58 8.78
CA LEU A 104 18.54 19.00 7.60
C LEU A 104 18.94 20.48 7.67
#